data_AF-A0A9E3XRW2-F1
#
_entry.id   AF-A0A9E3XRW2-F1
#
_cell.length_a   1.000
_cell.length_b   1.000
_cell.length_c   1.000
_cell.angle_alpha   90.00
_cell.angle_beta   90.00
_cell.angle_gamma   90.00
#
_symmetry.space_group_name_H-M   'P 1'
#
loop_
_entity.id
_entity.type
_entity.pdbx_description
1 polymer ?
#
loop_
_entity_poly.entity_id
_entity_poly.type
_entity_poly.pdbx_seq_one_letter_code
_entity_poly.pdbx_strand_id
1 'polypeptide(L)'
;MKTTGRGNVAEGSKAKGTGAAALIERKFTDGTHPFENVQWELRDAVIGNPKDPVFEQRGLEFPADWSQNATNIVAQKYFRGKMGSPERESSVKQMVGRVANTITQWGLDGGYFLSDEEAEAFNHELTYLLVTQRMAFNSPVWFNCGHEDKPQCSACFILSVDDSMDDILEWIREEGLIFKGGSGSGVNLSKIRSSAEQLSKGGHASGPVSFMRGADASAGTIKSGGKTRRAAKMVVLNVDHPDIEEFIWCKQHEEEKARALAAAGFDMSLDSPHWNSIQYQNANNSV
;
A
#
# COMPACT_ATOMS: atom_id res chain seq x y z
N MET A 1 -10.72 35.28 16.52
CA MET A 1 -10.53 35.16 17.99
C MET A 1 -11.83 34.63 18.59
N LYS A 2 -11.92 33.32 18.77
CA LYS A 2 -12.83 32.57 19.66
C LYS A 2 -12.40 31.11 19.58
N THR A 3 -11.60 30.73 20.56
CA THR A 3 -11.03 29.41 20.80
C THR A 3 -12.09 28.52 21.44
N THR A 4 -12.38 27.37 20.85
CA THR A 4 -13.24 26.34 21.44
C THR A 4 -12.45 25.03 21.58
N GLY A 5 -12.24 24.65 22.84
CA GLY A 5 -12.08 23.29 23.36
C GLY A 5 -11.04 22.38 22.71
N ARG A 6 -9.78 22.44 23.17
CA ARG A 6 -8.91 21.25 23.15
C ARG A 6 -9.43 20.28 24.21
N GLY A 7 -10.07 19.20 23.76
CA GLY A 7 -10.35 18.04 24.61
C GLY A 7 -9.04 17.45 25.13
N ASN A 8 -9.01 17.14 26.42
CA ASN A 8 -7.91 16.46 27.08
C ASN A 8 -7.56 15.18 26.32
N VAL A 9 -6.31 15.07 25.88
CA VAL A 9 -5.71 13.79 25.50
C VAL A 9 -5.56 13.02 26.81
N ALA A 10 -6.46 12.07 27.04
CA ALA A 10 -6.32 11.14 28.14
C ALA A 10 -4.98 10.39 27.97
N GLU A 11 -4.14 10.45 29.00
CA GLU A 11 -2.99 9.57 29.13
C GLU A 11 -3.48 8.13 28.97
N GLY A 12 -2.89 7.41 28.01
CA GLY A 12 -3.23 6.02 27.71
C GLY A 12 -3.08 5.16 28.96
N SER A 13 -4.20 4.77 29.53
CA SER A 13 -4.29 3.70 30.52
C SER A 13 -3.61 2.47 29.92
N LYS A 14 -2.49 2.03 30.52
CA LYS A 14 -1.92 0.70 30.27
C LYS A 14 -2.99 -0.35 30.58
N ALA A 15 -3.67 -0.83 29.54
CA ALA A 15 -4.62 -1.91 29.67
C ALA A 15 -3.84 -3.16 30.12
N LYS A 16 -3.87 -3.47 31.42
CA LYS A 16 -3.46 -4.78 31.92
C LYS A 16 -4.49 -5.79 31.44
N GLY A 17 -4.18 -6.47 30.34
CA GLY A 17 -4.96 -7.59 29.84
C GLY A 17 -5.04 -8.68 30.91
N THR A 18 -6.22 -8.84 31.50
CA THR A 18 -6.57 -9.93 32.41
C THR A 18 -7.26 -11.03 31.61
N GLY A 19 -6.46 -11.78 30.86
CA GLY A 19 -6.86 -13.03 30.23
C GLY A 19 -5.59 -13.84 30.05
N ALA A 20 -5.59 -15.11 30.44
CA ALA A 20 -4.45 -16.00 30.27
C ALA A 20 -4.13 -16.09 28.76
N ALA A 21 -3.22 -15.24 28.28
CA ALA A 21 -2.66 -15.35 26.96
C ALA A 21 -1.91 -16.68 26.93
N ALA A 22 -2.29 -17.56 26.00
CA ALA A 22 -1.57 -18.81 25.81
C ALA A 22 -0.10 -18.48 25.52
N LEU A 23 0.81 -19.08 26.29
CA LEU A 23 2.25 -18.92 26.09
C LEU A 23 2.57 -19.25 24.62
N ILE A 24 3.32 -18.39 23.93
CA ILE A 24 3.80 -18.68 22.58
C ILE A 24 4.82 -19.82 22.68
N GLU A 25 4.35 -21.03 22.41
CA GLU A 25 5.19 -22.23 22.34
C GLU A 25 6.00 -22.22 21.04
N ARG A 26 7.29 -22.50 21.13
CA ARG A 26 8.13 -22.76 19.95
C ARG A 26 7.61 -24.00 19.22
N LYS A 27 7.42 -23.88 17.90
CA LYS A 27 6.94 -24.97 17.03
C LYS A 27 7.96 -25.33 15.97
N PHE A 28 8.63 -24.32 15.41
CA PHE A 28 9.62 -24.51 14.35
C PHE A 28 11.06 -24.26 14.81
N THR A 29 11.24 -23.60 15.95
CA THR A 29 12.55 -23.17 16.45
C THR A 29 12.92 -23.90 17.74
N ASP A 30 14.22 -24.02 18.01
CA ASP A 30 14.77 -24.76 19.16
C ASP A 30 15.51 -23.84 20.16
N GLY A 31 15.32 -22.52 20.02
CA GLY A 31 16.04 -21.50 20.78
C GLY A 31 17.20 -20.88 20.00
N THR A 32 17.75 -21.56 18.99
CA THR A 32 18.72 -20.93 18.08
C THR A 32 18.03 -19.93 17.16
N HIS A 33 18.75 -18.85 16.80
CA HIS A 33 18.19 -17.86 15.88
C HIS A 33 18.02 -18.49 14.48
N PRO A 34 16.84 -18.36 13.82
CA PRO A 34 16.55 -19.10 12.58
C PRO A 34 17.55 -18.87 11.44
N PHE A 35 18.20 -17.71 11.39
CA PHE A 35 19.21 -17.40 10.37
C PHE A 35 20.44 -18.31 10.43
N GLU A 36 20.77 -18.90 11.59
CA GLU A 36 21.90 -19.82 11.75
C GLU A 36 21.64 -21.18 11.06
N ASN A 37 20.35 -21.53 10.90
CA ASN A 37 19.93 -22.79 10.29
C ASN A 37 19.66 -22.67 8.78
N VAL A 38 19.89 -21.50 8.19
CA VAL A 38 19.70 -21.22 6.77
C VAL A 38 21.05 -21.21 6.07
N GLN A 39 21.13 -21.84 4.90
CA GLN A 39 22.30 -21.71 4.02
C GLN A 39 22.18 -20.42 3.22
N TRP A 40 23.23 -19.60 3.22
CA TRP A 40 23.24 -18.27 2.61
C TRP A 40 24.22 -18.20 1.44
N GLU A 41 23.88 -17.45 0.40
CA GLU A 41 24.77 -17.18 -0.72
C GLU A 41 24.69 -15.73 -1.19
N LEU A 42 25.75 -15.29 -1.86
CA LEU A 42 25.82 -13.98 -2.49
C LEU A 42 25.28 -14.06 -3.91
N ARG A 43 24.38 -13.12 -4.26
CA ARG A 43 23.81 -12.98 -5.59
C ARG A 43 23.76 -11.52 -6.02
N ASP A 44 23.77 -11.32 -7.33
CA ASP A 44 23.53 -10.02 -7.94
C ASP A 44 22.07 -9.93 -8.41
N ALA A 45 21.43 -8.80 -8.16
CA ALA A 45 20.12 -8.45 -8.73
C ALA A 45 20.34 -7.55 -9.94
N VAL A 46 20.14 -8.09 -11.14
CA VAL A 46 20.27 -7.36 -12.42
C VAL A 46 18.97 -7.52 -13.20
N ILE A 47 18.27 -6.42 -13.45
CA ILE A 47 16.94 -6.40 -14.10
C ILE A 47 17.01 -5.60 -15.40
N GLY A 48 16.55 -6.20 -16.49
CA GLY A 48 16.58 -5.60 -17.83
C GLY A 48 17.72 -6.15 -18.68
N ASN A 49 18.22 -5.35 -19.61
CA ASN A 49 19.34 -5.75 -20.46
C ASN A 49 20.62 -5.81 -19.61
N PRO A 50 21.38 -6.93 -19.57
CA PRO A 50 22.60 -7.01 -18.78
C PRO A 50 23.68 -5.98 -19.15
N LYS A 51 23.65 -5.42 -20.37
CA LYS A 51 24.56 -4.35 -20.80
C LYS A 51 24.11 -2.95 -20.38
N ASP A 52 22.82 -2.77 -20.13
CA ASP A 52 22.19 -1.51 -19.75
C ASP A 52 20.99 -1.82 -18.83
N PRO A 53 21.27 -2.21 -17.56
CA PRO A 53 20.23 -2.67 -16.66
C PRO A 53 19.38 -1.50 -16.17
N VAL A 54 18.07 -1.73 -16.08
CA VAL A 54 17.13 -0.75 -15.51
C VAL A 54 17.27 -0.69 -13.99
N PHE A 55 17.74 -1.78 -13.37
CA PHE A 55 18.08 -1.83 -11.96
C PHE A 55 19.23 -2.83 -11.74
N GLU A 56 20.17 -2.44 -10.88
CA GLU A 56 21.31 -3.26 -10.51
C GLU A 56 21.68 -3.06 -9.03
N GLN A 57 21.83 -4.15 -8.29
CA GLN A 57 22.43 -4.17 -6.95
C GLN A 57 23.18 -5.49 -6.76
N ARG A 58 24.47 -5.42 -6.42
CA ARG A 58 25.39 -6.59 -6.39
C ARG A 58 25.75 -7.03 -4.98
N GLY A 59 26.25 -8.26 -4.86
CA GLY A 59 26.78 -8.81 -3.62
C GLY A 59 25.75 -8.93 -2.51
N LEU A 60 24.53 -9.33 -2.87
CA LEU A 60 23.40 -9.43 -1.95
C LEU A 60 23.34 -10.79 -1.28
N GLU A 61 23.13 -10.83 0.03
CA GLU A 61 23.03 -12.07 0.80
C GLU A 61 21.57 -12.57 0.84
N PHE A 62 21.34 -13.77 0.32
CA PHE A 62 20.02 -14.41 0.24
C PHE A 62 20.09 -15.87 0.71
N PRO A 63 18.97 -16.44 1.19
CA PRO A 63 18.88 -17.89 1.37
C PRO A 63 19.12 -18.62 0.05
N ALA A 64 19.93 -19.68 0.09
CA ALA A 64 20.37 -20.43 -1.09
C ALA A 64 19.20 -21.06 -1.87
N ASP A 65 18.08 -21.35 -1.20
CA ASP A 65 16.86 -21.90 -1.79
C ASP A 65 15.94 -20.85 -2.45
N TRP A 66 16.14 -19.56 -2.19
CA TRP A 66 15.35 -18.50 -2.85
C TRP A 66 15.71 -18.39 -4.34
N SER A 67 14.73 -18.18 -5.21
CA SER A 67 14.99 -18.02 -6.64
C SER A 67 15.68 -16.68 -7.00
N GLN A 68 16.36 -16.63 -8.15
CA GLN A 68 16.89 -15.37 -8.70
C GLN A 68 15.78 -14.32 -8.91
N ASN A 69 14.56 -14.75 -9.27
CA ASN A 69 13.43 -13.83 -9.39
C ASN A 69 13.06 -13.21 -8.03
N ALA A 70 13.09 -13.99 -6.94
CA ALA A 70 12.88 -13.46 -5.60
C ALA A 70 13.97 -12.46 -5.22
N THR A 71 15.25 -12.75 -5.54
CA THR A 71 16.36 -11.81 -5.37
C THR A 71 16.11 -10.49 -6.08
N ASN A 72 15.74 -10.54 -7.36
CA ASN A 72 15.44 -9.34 -8.16
C ASN A 72 14.28 -8.51 -7.56
N ILE A 73 13.17 -9.16 -7.20
CA ILE A 73 12.00 -8.49 -6.64
C ILE A 73 12.34 -7.86 -5.29
N VAL A 74 12.98 -8.60 -4.40
CA VAL A 74 13.32 -8.13 -3.04
C VAL A 74 14.28 -6.96 -3.09
N ALA A 75 15.35 -7.08 -3.87
CA ALA A 75 16.32 -5.99 -4.03
C ALA A 75 15.65 -4.73 -4.59
N GLN A 76 14.84 -4.85 -5.65
CA GLN A 76 14.23 -3.68 -6.28
C GLN A 76 13.11 -3.07 -5.43
N LYS A 77 12.27 -3.90 -4.81
CA LYS A 77 10.99 -3.47 -4.24
C LYS A 77 10.97 -3.40 -2.72
N TYR A 78 11.74 -4.23 -2.00
CA TYR A 78 11.60 -4.38 -0.55
C TYR A 78 12.82 -3.89 0.24
N PHE A 79 14.03 -4.05 -0.27
CA PHE A 79 15.21 -3.47 0.38
C PHE A 79 15.10 -1.95 0.53
N ARG A 80 15.36 -1.47 1.76
CA ARG A 80 15.30 -0.07 2.20
C ARG A 80 16.69 0.57 2.20
N GLY A 81 16.72 1.89 2.33
CA GLY A 81 17.93 2.71 2.18
C GLY A 81 18.14 3.17 0.73
N LYS A 82 18.89 4.28 0.59
CA LYS A 82 19.18 4.92 -0.70
C LYS A 82 20.16 4.06 -1.49
N MET A 83 19.93 3.88 -2.79
CA MET A 83 20.87 3.15 -3.64
C MET A 83 22.28 3.75 -3.56
N GLY A 84 23.28 2.89 -3.36
CA GLY A 84 24.69 3.28 -3.22
C GLY A 84 25.07 3.84 -1.86
N SER A 85 24.14 3.94 -0.89
CA SER A 85 24.46 4.38 0.47
C SER A 85 24.77 3.18 1.39
N PRO A 86 25.57 3.37 2.47
CA PRO A 86 25.86 2.30 3.42
C PRO A 86 24.62 1.76 4.15
N GLU A 87 23.57 2.58 4.27
CA GLU A 87 22.30 2.21 4.91
C GLU A 87 21.39 1.36 4.01
N ARG A 88 21.80 1.11 2.75
CA ARG A 88 21.07 0.25 1.83
C ARG A 88 21.11 -1.19 2.31
N GLU A 89 19.94 -1.77 2.53
CA GLU A 89 19.81 -3.20 2.80
C GLU A 89 20.41 -4.01 1.65
N SER A 90 21.26 -4.97 2.01
CA SER A 90 21.97 -5.88 1.12
C SER A 90 21.79 -7.35 1.51
N SER A 91 21.09 -7.64 2.61
CA SER A 91 20.81 -9.00 3.07
C SER A 91 19.33 -9.19 3.41
N VAL A 92 18.78 -10.36 3.07
CA VAL A 92 17.45 -10.76 3.55
C VAL A 92 17.38 -10.83 5.08
N LYS A 93 18.52 -11.08 5.77
CA LYS A 93 18.59 -10.99 7.24
C LYS A 93 18.18 -9.62 7.75
N GLN A 94 18.65 -8.55 7.08
CA GLN A 94 18.32 -7.17 7.45
C GLN A 94 16.83 -6.89 7.22
N MET A 95 16.30 -7.27 6.05
CA MET A 95 14.89 -7.04 5.71
C MET A 95 13.93 -7.80 6.63
N VAL A 96 14.15 -9.10 6.83
CA VAL A 96 13.32 -9.94 7.69
C VAL A 96 13.48 -9.53 9.15
N GLY A 97 14.72 -9.33 9.60
CA GLY A 97 15.03 -8.88 10.95
C GLY A 97 14.38 -7.54 11.28
N ARG A 98 14.45 -6.55 10.37
CA ARG A 98 13.76 -5.26 10.56
C ARG A 98 12.28 -5.45 10.89
N VAL A 99 11.57 -6.26 10.11
CA VAL A 99 10.13 -6.48 10.31
C VAL A 99 9.86 -7.27 11.59
N ALA A 100 10.52 -8.42 11.77
CA ALA A 100 10.29 -9.29 12.93
C ALA A 100 10.66 -8.59 14.25
N ASN A 101 11.79 -7.90 14.29
CA ASN A 101 12.25 -7.16 15.47
C ASN A 101 11.32 -6.00 15.80
N THR A 102 10.87 -5.24 14.79
CA THR A 102 9.95 -4.13 15.02
C THR A 102 8.61 -4.61 15.59
N ILE A 103 8.04 -5.67 15.01
CA ILE A 103 6.77 -6.23 15.51
C ILE A 103 6.95 -6.79 16.93
N THR A 104 8.06 -7.45 17.20
CA THR A 104 8.39 -7.95 18.55
C THR A 104 8.53 -6.79 19.53
N GLN A 105 9.22 -5.72 19.17
CA GLN A 105 9.38 -4.55 20.02
C GLN A 105 8.04 -3.89 20.34
N TRP A 106 7.13 -3.77 19.36
CA TRP A 106 5.77 -3.29 19.62
C TRP A 106 4.99 -4.21 20.56
N GLY A 107 5.20 -5.52 20.45
CA GLY A 107 4.65 -6.51 21.38
C GLY A 107 5.14 -6.28 22.81
N LEU A 108 6.43 -6.05 22.99
CA LEU A 108 7.04 -5.71 24.29
C LEU A 108 6.50 -4.39 24.85
N ASP A 109 6.51 -3.32 24.05
CA ASP A 109 6.04 -1.99 24.45
C ASP A 109 4.54 -2.01 24.81
N GLY A 110 3.76 -2.85 24.11
CA GLY A 110 2.35 -3.09 24.37
C GLY A 110 2.04 -4.03 25.53
N GLY A 111 3.05 -4.69 26.12
CA GLY A 111 2.88 -5.66 27.19
C GLY A 111 2.16 -6.95 26.76
N TYR A 112 2.34 -7.36 25.50
CA TYR A 112 1.73 -8.57 24.93
C TYR A 112 2.43 -9.87 25.33
N PHE A 113 3.66 -9.80 25.85
CA PHE A 113 4.43 -10.96 26.28
C PHE A 113 4.50 -11.06 27.81
N LEU A 114 4.47 -12.29 28.32
CA LEU A 114 4.59 -12.65 29.73
C LEU A 114 6.05 -12.65 30.21
N SER A 115 7.01 -12.84 29.30
CA SER A 115 8.45 -12.84 29.59
C SER A 115 9.29 -12.48 28.35
N ASP A 116 10.56 -12.14 28.58
CA ASP A 116 11.54 -11.92 27.50
C ASP A 116 11.75 -13.19 26.66
N GLU A 117 11.67 -14.36 27.29
CA GLU A 117 11.80 -15.66 26.61
C GLU A 117 10.61 -15.92 25.66
N GLU A 118 9.40 -15.48 26.02
CA GLU A 118 8.25 -15.57 25.13
C GLU A 118 8.37 -14.59 23.95
N ALA A 119 8.87 -13.37 24.20
CA ALA A 119 9.12 -12.39 23.14
C ALA A 119 10.17 -12.90 22.14
N GLU A 120 11.24 -13.54 22.65
CA GLU A 120 12.25 -14.18 21.81
C GLU A 120 11.68 -15.37 21.03
N ALA A 121 10.85 -16.20 21.67
CA ALA A 121 10.15 -17.29 20.99
C ALA A 121 9.29 -16.77 19.84
N PHE A 122 8.47 -15.75 20.07
CA PHE A 122 7.70 -15.09 19.03
C PHE A 122 8.57 -14.57 17.87
N ASN A 123 9.66 -13.87 18.19
CA ASN A 123 10.56 -13.31 17.18
C ASN A 123 11.17 -14.42 16.31
N HIS A 124 11.68 -15.49 16.92
CA HIS A 124 12.30 -16.59 16.21
C HIS A 124 11.27 -17.35 15.35
N GLU A 125 10.07 -17.63 15.86
CA GLU A 125 9.01 -18.28 15.08
C GLU A 125 8.60 -17.42 13.88
N LEU A 126 8.40 -16.10 14.08
CA LEU A 126 8.09 -15.19 12.98
C LEU A 126 9.22 -15.12 11.95
N THR A 127 10.46 -14.97 12.41
CA THR A 127 11.64 -14.93 11.53
C THR A 127 11.78 -16.22 10.72
N TYR A 128 11.57 -17.38 11.35
CA TYR A 128 11.57 -18.68 10.67
C TYR A 128 10.52 -18.73 9.56
N LEU A 129 9.27 -18.35 9.88
CA LEU A 129 8.16 -18.37 8.93
C LEU A 129 8.44 -17.49 7.70
N LEU A 130 9.03 -16.32 7.92
CA LEU A 130 9.36 -15.36 6.87
C LEU A 130 10.55 -15.80 6.01
N VAL A 131 11.66 -16.22 6.63
CA VAL A 131 12.88 -16.58 5.88
C VAL A 131 12.70 -17.87 5.09
N THR A 132 11.89 -18.80 5.59
CA THR A 132 11.57 -20.07 4.92
C THR A 132 10.33 -20.00 4.02
N GLN A 133 9.79 -18.80 3.77
CA GLN A 133 8.66 -18.54 2.87
C GLN A 133 7.37 -19.31 3.20
N ARG A 134 7.17 -19.71 4.47
CA ARG A 134 5.92 -20.32 4.96
C ARG A 134 4.82 -19.28 5.20
N MET A 135 5.21 -18.03 5.37
CA MET A 135 4.34 -16.89 5.47
C MET A 135 5.01 -15.68 4.82
N ALA A 136 4.21 -14.76 4.29
CA ALA A 136 4.70 -13.46 3.87
C ALA A 136 3.69 -12.37 4.26
N PHE A 137 4.19 -11.24 4.73
CA PHE A 137 3.35 -10.06 4.90
C PHE A 137 2.99 -9.43 3.55
N ASN A 138 1.95 -8.59 3.56
CA ASN A 138 1.64 -7.70 2.45
C ASN A 138 2.79 -6.70 2.17
N SER A 139 2.76 -6.06 1.01
CA SER A 139 3.83 -5.14 0.60
C SER A 139 4.03 -3.92 1.52
N PRO A 140 2.97 -3.23 2.01
CA PRO A 140 3.12 -2.11 2.95
C PRO A 140 3.91 -2.43 4.22
N VAL A 141 3.75 -3.63 4.78
CA VAL A 141 4.59 -4.05 5.93
C VAL A 141 6.06 -4.05 5.54
N TRP A 142 6.43 -4.65 4.41
CA TRP A 142 7.82 -4.67 3.94
C TRP A 142 8.37 -3.28 3.63
N PHE A 143 7.52 -2.37 3.15
CA PHE A 143 7.88 -1.00 2.80
C PHE A 143 8.13 -0.13 4.02
N ASN A 144 7.29 -0.26 5.06
CA ASN A 144 7.16 0.76 6.09
C ASN A 144 7.58 0.28 7.49
N CYS A 145 7.32 -0.98 7.84
CA CYS A 145 7.54 -1.49 9.20
C CYS A 145 9.04 -1.47 9.57
N GLY A 146 9.40 -0.75 10.63
CA GLY A 146 10.80 -0.60 11.06
C GLY A 146 11.64 0.31 10.17
N HIS A 147 11.01 1.05 9.25
CA HIS A 147 11.67 2.04 8.39
C HIS A 147 11.08 3.44 8.58
N GLU A 148 9.76 3.53 8.65
CA GLU A 148 9.02 4.77 8.89
C GLU A 148 8.67 4.89 10.38
N ASP A 149 8.73 6.11 10.94
CA ASP A 149 8.36 6.38 12.34
C ASP A 149 6.89 6.05 12.63
N LYS A 150 6.02 6.28 11.63
CA LYS A 150 4.57 6.00 11.69
C LYS A 150 4.16 5.14 10.50
N PRO A 151 4.42 3.83 10.53
CA PRO A 151 4.30 2.98 9.36
C PRO A 151 2.85 2.65 9.01
N GLN A 152 2.50 2.76 7.72
CA GLN A 152 1.24 2.23 7.19
C GLN A 152 1.41 0.75 6.82
N CYS A 153 0.88 -0.16 7.64
CA CYS A 153 1.04 -1.61 7.44
C CYS A 153 -0.19 -2.30 6.80
N SER A 154 -1.34 -1.63 6.76
CA SER A 154 -2.56 -2.15 6.13
C SER A 154 -2.55 -1.85 4.64
N ALA A 155 -2.85 -2.84 3.80
CA ALA A 155 -2.81 -2.70 2.34
C ALA A 155 -4.12 -2.20 1.71
N CYS A 156 -5.26 -2.45 2.35
CA CYS A 156 -6.56 -2.13 1.80
C CYS A 156 -7.37 -1.30 2.81
N PHE A 157 -7.97 -0.22 2.32
CA PHE A 157 -8.84 0.65 3.09
C PHE A 157 -10.21 0.75 2.42
N ILE A 158 -11.27 0.82 3.23
CA ILE A 158 -12.63 1.08 2.77
C ILE A 158 -12.98 2.48 3.25
N LEU A 159 -13.31 3.35 2.31
CA LEU A 159 -13.71 4.73 2.55
C LEU A 159 -15.22 4.85 2.39
N SER A 160 -15.78 5.84 3.06
CA SER A 160 -17.18 6.25 2.92
C SER A 160 -17.23 7.71 2.52
N VAL A 161 -18.25 8.09 1.75
CA VAL A 161 -18.51 9.48 1.39
C VAL A 161 -19.99 9.77 1.51
N ASP A 162 -20.34 10.88 2.15
CA ASP A 162 -21.67 11.45 2.25
C ASP A 162 -21.85 12.57 1.21
N ASP A 163 -23.10 12.92 0.91
CA ASP A 163 -23.47 13.86 -0.15
C ASP A 163 -23.25 15.33 0.25
N SER A 164 -21.98 15.70 0.44
CA SER A 164 -21.56 17.07 0.72
C SER A 164 -20.20 17.36 0.08
N MET A 165 -19.97 18.63 -0.28
CA MET A 165 -18.68 19.02 -0.86
C MET A 165 -17.51 18.79 0.09
N ASP A 166 -17.69 19.02 1.38
CA ASP A 166 -16.62 18.83 2.38
C ASP A 166 -16.20 17.36 2.44
N ASP A 167 -17.16 16.43 2.49
CA ASP A 167 -16.87 15.00 2.59
C ASP A 167 -16.32 14.42 1.27
N ILE A 168 -16.79 14.92 0.12
CA ILE A 168 -16.24 14.56 -1.20
C ILE A 168 -14.77 14.99 -1.32
N LEU A 169 -14.42 16.19 -0.85
CA LEU A 169 -13.04 16.68 -0.90
C LEU A 169 -12.16 15.97 0.14
N GLU A 170 -12.70 15.65 1.32
CA GLU A 170 -11.99 14.88 2.34
C GLU A 170 -11.70 13.46 1.84
N TRP A 171 -12.63 12.80 1.16
CA TRP A 171 -12.40 11.51 0.51
C TRP A 171 -11.17 11.53 -0.42
N ILE A 172 -11.07 12.54 -1.30
CA ILE A 172 -9.93 12.68 -2.22
C ILE A 172 -8.62 12.88 -1.44
N ARG A 173 -8.66 13.64 -0.35
CA ARG A 173 -7.51 13.87 0.53
C ARG A 173 -7.07 12.58 1.23
N GLU A 174 -7.99 11.88 1.90
CA GLU A 174 -7.71 10.64 2.63
C GLU A 174 -7.13 9.58 1.71
N GLU A 175 -7.76 9.40 0.55
CA GLU A 175 -7.31 8.48 -0.47
C GLU A 175 -5.88 8.80 -0.93
N GLY A 176 -5.56 10.07 -1.16
CA GLY A 176 -4.20 10.49 -1.52
C GLY A 176 -3.15 10.16 -0.44
N LEU A 177 -3.51 10.30 0.83
CA LEU A 177 -2.63 9.92 1.95
C LEU A 177 -2.43 8.40 2.04
N ILE A 178 -3.50 7.62 1.82
CA ILE A 178 -3.45 6.16 1.76
C ILE A 178 -2.51 5.70 0.63
N PHE A 179 -2.62 6.32 -0.55
CA PHE A 179 -1.79 6.01 -1.70
C PHE A 179 -0.33 6.33 -1.44
N LYS A 180 -0.05 7.52 -0.85
CA LYS A 180 1.31 7.89 -0.42
C LYS A 180 1.94 6.82 0.48
N GLY A 181 1.16 6.21 1.37
CA GLY A 181 1.63 5.15 2.27
C GLY A 181 1.81 3.76 1.62
N GLY A 182 1.49 3.59 0.34
CA GLY A 182 1.70 2.32 -0.38
C GLY A 182 0.47 1.41 -0.45
N SER A 183 -0.71 1.90 -0.07
CA SER A 183 -1.93 1.10 0.05
C SER A 183 -2.99 1.49 -0.98
N GLY A 184 -4.01 0.66 -1.13
CA GLY A 184 -5.17 0.90 -1.99
C GLY A 184 -6.44 1.25 -1.20
N SER A 185 -7.44 1.76 -1.92
CA SER A 185 -8.73 2.19 -1.37
C SER A 185 -9.89 1.61 -2.17
N GLY A 186 -11.03 1.45 -1.50
CA GLY A 186 -12.33 1.20 -2.10
C GLY A 186 -13.37 2.15 -1.54
N VAL A 187 -14.30 2.64 -2.37
CA VAL A 187 -15.39 3.53 -1.94
C VAL A 187 -16.67 3.23 -2.72
N ASN A 188 -17.82 3.32 -2.06
CA ASN A 188 -19.13 3.32 -2.72
C ASN A 188 -19.65 4.76 -2.82
N LEU A 189 -19.86 5.25 -4.04
CA LEU A 189 -20.28 6.63 -4.32
C LEU A 189 -21.81 6.79 -4.40
N SER A 190 -22.59 5.73 -4.19
CA SER A 190 -24.05 5.75 -4.38
C SER A 190 -24.80 6.68 -3.43
N LYS A 191 -24.13 7.20 -2.40
CA LYS A 191 -24.69 8.24 -1.52
C LYS A 191 -24.67 9.62 -2.16
N ILE A 192 -23.73 9.90 -3.06
CA ILE A 192 -23.63 11.18 -3.77
C ILE A 192 -24.82 11.31 -4.70
N ARG A 193 -25.48 12.47 -4.69
CA ARG A 193 -26.65 12.72 -5.53
C ARG A 193 -26.33 12.63 -7.02
N SER A 194 -27.35 12.28 -7.81
CA SER A 194 -27.20 12.15 -9.25
C SER A 194 -26.95 13.48 -9.96
N SER A 195 -26.37 13.42 -11.16
CA SER A 195 -26.21 14.56 -12.06
C SER A 195 -27.53 15.18 -12.51
N ALA A 196 -28.65 14.47 -12.35
CA ALA A 196 -30.00 14.96 -12.67
C ALA A 196 -30.62 15.82 -11.56
N GLU A 197 -30.03 15.87 -10.36
CA GLU A 197 -30.60 16.61 -9.23
C GLU A 197 -30.36 18.13 -9.34
N GLN A 198 -31.37 18.93 -8.99
CA GLN A 198 -31.25 20.40 -8.95
C GLN A 198 -30.54 20.89 -7.68
N LEU A 199 -29.74 21.95 -7.83
CA LEU A 199 -29.07 22.62 -6.72
C LEU A 199 -29.86 23.83 -6.22
N SER A 200 -29.72 24.13 -4.92
CA SER A 200 -30.44 25.23 -4.25
C SER A 200 -30.17 26.62 -4.83
N LYS A 201 -29.02 26.82 -5.49
CA LYS A 201 -28.62 28.08 -6.14
C LYS A 201 -28.81 28.06 -7.67
N GLY A 202 -29.49 27.05 -8.20
CA GLY A 202 -29.68 26.85 -9.64
C GLY A 202 -28.62 25.93 -10.25
N GLY A 203 -28.93 25.38 -11.42
CA GLY A 203 -28.12 24.36 -12.09
C GLY A 203 -28.40 22.94 -11.57
N HIS A 204 -27.65 21.98 -12.11
CA HIS A 204 -27.71 20.58 -11.73
C HIS A 204 -26.44 20.17 -10.99
N ALA A 205 -26.53 19.12 -10.20
CA ALA A 205 -25.38 18.54 -9.53
C ALA A 205 -24.40 17.92 -10.54
N SER A 206 -23.14 17.79 -10.14
CA SER A 206 -22.10 17.19 -11.01
C SER A 206 -22.23 15.67 -11.15
N GLY A 207 -22.92 14.99 -10.22
CA GLY A 207 -22.96 13.53 -10.12
C GLY A 207 -21.64 12.89 -9.64
N PRO A 208 -21.67 11.61 -9.22
CA PRO A 208 -20.50 10.89 -8.73
C PRO A 208 -19.44 10.64 -9.81
N VAL A 209 -19.83 10.48 -11.08
CA VAL A 209 -18.89 10.21 -12.19
C VAL A 209 -17.95 11.41 -12.42
N SER A 210 -18.48 12.64 -12.31
CA SER A 210 -17.67 13.85 -12.44
C SER A 210 -16.67 14.01 -11.28
N PHE A 211 -17.04 13.68 -10.05
CA PHE A 211 -16.10 13.68 -8.92
C PHE A 211 -15.07 12.55 -9.01
N MET A 212 -15.49 11.37 -9.49
CA MET A 212 -14.60 10.25 -9.79
C MET A 212 -13.49 10.65 -10.75
N ARG A 213 -13.77 11.50 -11.74
CA ARG A 213 -12.74 12.06 -12.64
C ARG A 213 -11.67 12.86 -11.90
N GLY A 214 -12.07 13.67 -10.91
CA GLY A 214 -11.15 14.43 -10.08
C GLY A 214 -10.30 13.51 -9.19
N ALA A 215 -10.93 12.51 -8.57
CA ALA A 215 -10.23 11.51 -7.78
C ALA A 215 -9.26 10.67 -8.63
N ASP A 216 -9.64 10.33 -9.86
CA ASP A 216 -8.79 9.61 -10.82
C ASP A 216 -7.51 10.38 -11.17
N ALA A 217 -7.61 11.69 -11.41
CA ALA A 217 -6.46 12.54 -11.65
C ALA A 217 -5.53 12.64 -10.42
N SER A 218 -6.11 12.70 -9.22
CA SER A 218 -5.36 12.67 -7.96
C SER A 218 -4.59 11.34 -7.83
N ALA A 219 -5.27 10.21 -8.09
CA ALA A 219 -4.67 8.88 -8.07
C ALA A 219 -3.52 8.73 -9.07
N GLY A 220 -3.67 9.26 -10.29
CA GLY A 220 -2.62 9.24 -11.31
C GLY A 220 -1.39 10.07 -10.94
N THR A 221 -1.57 11.11 -10.12
CA THR A 221 -0.47 11.98 -9.65
C THR A 221 0.32 11.33 -8.51
N ILE A 222 -0.36 10.60 -7.62
CA ILE A 222 0.25 10.05 -6.41
C ILE A 222 0.77 8.65 -6.68
N LYS A 223 2.10 8.54 -6.85
CA LYS A 223 2.79 7.25 -6.92
C LYS A 223 2.75 6.52 -5.57
N SER A 224 2.32 5.26 -5.58
CA SER A 224 2.08 4.50 -4.36
C SER A 224 3.39 4.23 -3.60
N GLY A 225 3.48 4.63 -2.33
CA GLY A 225 4.66 4.38 -1.49
C GLY A 225 5.95 5.04 -1.99
N GLY A 226 5.86 6.09 -2.83
CA GLY A 226 7.02 6.68 -3.50
C GLY A 226 7.72 5.74 -4.49
N LYS A 227 7.06 4.65 -4.91
CA LYS A 227 7.58 3.65 -5.87
C LYS A 227 6.92 3.82 -7.24
N THR A 228 7.45 3.14 -8.26
CA THR A 228 6.99 3.23 -9.65
C THR A 228 5.61 2.61 -9.92
N ARG A 229 4.86 2.15 -8.90
CA ARG A 229 3.55 1.52 -9.09
C ARG A 229 2.43 2.53 -8.80
N ARG A 230 1.41 2.52 -9.65
CA ARG A 230 0.16 3.29 -9.43
C ARG A 230 -0.62 2.67 -8.27
N ALA A 231 -1.31 3.51 -7.50
CA ALA A 231 -2.16 3.03 -6.43
C ALA A 231 -3.36 2.23 -6.98
N ALA A 232 -3.83 1.26 -6.19
CA ALA A 232 -5.02 0.48 -6.55
C ALA A 232 -6.26 1.14 -5.93
N LYS A 233 -7.22 1.50 -6.79
CA LYS A 233 -8.47 2.14 -6.40
C LYS A 233 -9.66 1.35 -6.94
N MET A 234 -10.65 1.11 -6.09
CA MET A 234 -11.95 0.56 -6.48
C MET A 234 -13.04 1.60 -6.23
N VAL A 235 -13.92 1.79 -7.20
CA VAL A 235 -15.10 2.65 -7.08
C VAL A 235 -16.33 1.80 -7.33
N VAL A 236 -17.31 1.91 -6.45
CA VAL A 236 -18.59 1.21 -6.54
C VAL A 236 -19.71 2.21 -6.78
N LEU A 237 -20.63 1.87 -7.68
CA LEU A 237 -21.90 2.57 -7.85
C LEU A 237 -23.03 1.54 -7.98
N ASN A 238 -24.07 1.67 -7.16
CA ASN A 238 -25.19 0.73 -7.16
C ASN A 238 -25.94 0.81 -8.50
N VAL A 239 -26.43 -0.34 -8.96
CA VAL A 239 -27.11 -0.48 -10.25
C VAL A 239 -28.36 0.40 -10.43
N ASP A 240 -28.98 0.82 -9.33
CA ASP A 240 -30.18 1.66 -9.30
C ASP A 240 -29.87 3.17 -9.26
N HIS A 241 -28.59 3.55 -9.18
CA HIS A 241 -28.19 4.96 -9.19
C HIS A 241 -28.46 5.59 -10.57
N PRO A 242 -29.05 6.81 -10.67
CA PRO A 242 -29.42 7.39 -11.97
C PRO A 242 -28.26 7.60 -12.95
N ASP A 243 -27.03 7.81 -12.45
CA ASP A 243 -25.81 7.96 -13.27
C ASP A 243 -25.12 6.62 -13.61
N ILE A 244 -25.78 5.47 -13.42
CA ILE A 244 -25.17 4.14 -13.61
C ILE A 244 -24.68 3.89 -15.03
N GLU A 245 -25.43 4.32 -16.05
CA GLU A 245 -25.03 4.12 -17.45
C GLU A 245 -23.73 4.89 -17.76
N GLU A 246 -23.62 6.13 -17.29
CA GLU A 246 -22.40 6.92 -17.44
C GLU A 246 -21.22 6.24 -16.73
N PHE A 247 -21.44 5.73 -15.51
CA PHE A 247 -20.42 5.03 -14.73
C PHE A 247 -19.90 3.75 -15.40
N ILE A 248 -20.78 2.98 -16.06
CA ILE A 248 -20.43 1.76 -16.80
C ILE A 248 -19.60 2.10 -18.04
N TRP A 249 -20.04 3.10 -18.82
CA TRP A 249 -19.43 3.37 -20.13
C TRP A 249 -18.26 4.36 -20.10
N CYS A 250 -18.03 5.10 -18.99
CA CYS A 250 -17.04 6.19 -18.95
C CYS A 250 -15.63 5.76 -19.37
N LYS A 251 -15.19 4.55 -19.00
CA LYS A 251 -13.87 4.03 -19.36
C LYS A 251 -13.78 3.67 -20.83
N GLN A 252 -14.83 3.07 -21.40
CA GLN A 252 -14.87 2.74 -22.82
C GLN A 252 -14.83 4.00 -23.68
N HIS A 253 -15.59 5.03 -23.33
CA HIS A 253 -15.57 6.30 -24.07
C HIS A 253 -14.17 6.93 -24.08
N GLU A 254 -13.43 6.85 -22.96
CA GLU A 254 -12.05 7.31 -22.89
C GLU A 254 -11.08 6.41 -23.69
N GLU A 255 -11.34 5.11 -23.81
CA GLU A 255 -10.58 4.22 -24.71
C GLU A 255 -10.82 4.55 -26.19
N GLU A 256 -12.05 4.88 -26.58
CA GLU A 256 -12.37 5.33 -27.94
C GLU A 256 -11.62 6.62 -28.28
N LYS A 257 -11.58 7.57 -27.34
CA LYS A 257 -10.74 8.77 -27.43
C LYS A 257 -9.25 8.42 -27.56
N ALA A 258 -8.74 7.48 -26.76
CA ALA A 258 -7.35 7.04 -26.86
C ALA A 258 -7.02 6.44 -28.24
N ARG A 259 -7.92 5.63 -28.80
CA ARG A 259 -7.76 5.06 -30.16
C ARG A 259 -7.76 6.14 -31.24
N ALA A 260 -8.64 7.14 -31.12
CA ALA A 260 -8.67 8.28 -32.04
C ALA A 260 -7.37 9.10 -31.98
N LEU A 261 -6.83 9.33 -30.77
CA LEU A 261 -5.54 10.01 -30.59
C LEU A 261 -4.38 9.19 -31.17
N ALA A 262 -4.35 7.88 -30.95
CA ALA A 262 -3.34 7.01 -31.55
C ALA A 262 -3.38 7.07 -33.09
N ALA A 263 -4.58 7.06 -33.69
CA ALA A 263 -4.74 7.18 -35.14
C ALA A 263 -4.28 8.54 -35.68
N ALA A 264 -4.35 9.60 -34.87
CA ALA A 264 -3.83 10.92 -35.19
C ALA A 264 -2.31 11.06 -34.97
N GLY A 265 -1.62 9.99 -34.55
CA GLY A 265 -0.17 9.95 -34.38
C GLY A 265 0.33 10.29 -32.97
N PHE A 266 -0.56 10.40 -31.98
CA PHE A 266 -0.13 10.55 -30.59
C PHE A 266 0.39 9.21 -30.04
N ASP A 267 1.51 9.25 -29.32
CA ASP A 267 2.00 8.09 -28.58
C ASP A 267 1.06 7.74 -27.43
N MET A 268 0.26 6.69 -27.59
CA MET A 268 -0.67 6.18 -26.57
C MET A 268 -0.14 4.92 -25.87
N SER A 269 1.19 4.72 -25.85
CA SER A 269 1.80 3.70 -24.99
C SER A 269 1.55 4.01 -23.50
N LEU A 270 1.49 2.97 -22.68
CA LEU A 270 1.32 3.12 -21.22
C LEU A 270 2.44 4.01 -20.65
N ASP A 271 2.06 4.92 -19.76
CA ASP A 271 2.94 5.91 -19.13
C ASP A 271 3.48 7.03 -20.06
N SER A 272 3.07 7.08 -21.33
CA SER A 272 3.41 8.22 -22.20
C SER A 272 2.78 9.54 -21.69
N PRO A 273 3.38 10.70 -22.02
CA PRO A 273 2.76 12.00 -21.69
C PRO A 273 1.34 12.16 -22.22
N HIS A 274 1.01 11.59 -23.38
CA HIS A 274 -0.34 11.67 -23.95
C HIS A 274 -1.31 10.71 -23.26
N TRP A 275 -0.86 9.50 -22.89
CA TRP A 275 -1.68 8.55 -22.12
C TRP A 275 -2.13 9.14 -20.78
N ASN A 276 -1.29 9.97 -20.14
CA ASN A 276 -1.63 10.62 -18.88
C ASN A 276 -2.80 11.62 -18.98
N SER A 277 -3.29 11.94 -20.19
CA SER A 277 -4.47 12.77 -20.40
C SER A 277 -5.80 12.00 -20.51
N ILE A 278 -5.72 10.66 -20.52
CA ILE A 278 -6.89 9.78 -20.57
C ILE A 278 -7.46 9.61 -19.16
N GLN A 279 -8.76 9.83 -19.02
CA GLN A 279 -9.45 9.85 -17.73
C GLN A 279 -9.93 8.44 -17.33
N TYR A 280 -10.21 8.25 -16.05
CA TYR A 280 -10.77 7.03 -15.45
C TYR A 280 -9.85 5.80 -15.56
N GLN A 281 -8.55 6.01 -15.72
CA GLN A 281 -7.57 4.93 -15.93
C GLN A 281 -6.99 4.36 -14.64
N ASN A 282 -7.19 5.03 -13.50
CA ASN A 282 -6.58 4.68 -12.22
C ASN A 282 -7.55 4.01 -11.24
N ALA A 283 -8.81 3.78 -11.66
CA ALA A 283 -9.83 3.09 -10.86
C ALA A 283 -10.38 1.84 -11.57
N ASN A 284 -10.73 0.83 -10.77
CA ASN A 284 -11.59 -0.27 -11.16
C ASN A 284 -13.03 0.06 -10.77
N ASN A 285 -13.93 0.10 -11.76
CA ASN A 285 -15.34 0.36 -11.56
C ASN A 285 -16.07 -0.96 -11.25
N SER A 286 -16.94 -0.97 -10.25
CA SER A 286 -17.74 -2.11 -9.83
C SER A 286 -19.20 -1.69 -9.63
N VAL A 287 -20.13 -2.53 -10.07
CA VAL A 287 -21.58 -2.33 -9.98
C VAL A 287 -22.17 -3.35 -9.03
#